data_AF-A0A7C3G288-F1
#
_entry.id   AF-A0A7C3G288-F1
#
_cell.length_a   1.000
_cell.length_b   1.000
_cell.length_c   1.000
_cell.angle_alpha   90.00
_cell.angle_beta   90.00
_cell.angle_gamma   90.00
#
_symmetry.space_group_name_H-M   'P 1'
#
loop_
_entity.id
_entity.type
_entity.pdbx_description
1 polymer ?
#
loop_
_entity_poly.entity_id
_entity_poly.type
_entity_poly.pdbx_seq_one_letter_code
_entity_poly.pdbx_strand_id
1 'polypeptide(L)'
;MQGTSMVYTFDGPGAPERHTVQYFEIFGNRAIYFDGWLARTIHRAPWQTGKQKPLTEDVWELYNVREDFSLSNDLSGEYPEKLQELQTRFMWEAQKNHVLPIDDRTIERVNPALAGRPDLMGARTSLTLYEGMQGMMENTFINIKNRSSTIIADIVVPSGGARGAILVQGGRFGGWALYMIDGRPGYLYNYLGLARYNILAPNALPPGAHTVKLDFTYDGGGVGKGGTAKLYVDGNLAAEGRVEKTQPNIFSADETADVGLNNQTPVVEDLGIGPEATRFTGTIKRVVVELK
;
A
#
# COMPACT_ATOMS: atom_id res chain seq x y z
N MET A 1 18.41 -3.33 -9.65
CA MET A 1 17.48 -3.62 -10.76
C MET A 1 18.16 -4.61 -11.67
N GLN A 2 17.58 -5.79 -11.89
CA GLN A 2 18.11 -6.77 -12.85
C GLN A 2 17.65 -6.40 -14.26
N GLY A 3 18.52 -6.63 -15.25
CA GLY A 3 18.23 -6.36 -16.65
C GLY A 3 19.48 -5.99 -17.42
N THR A 4 19.39 -6.00 -18.74
CA THR A 4 20.48 -5.57 -19.61
C THR A 4 20.21 -4.15 -20.09
N SER A 5 21.23 -3.28 -20.00
CA SER A 5 21.13 -1.91 -20.52
C SER A 5 20.71 -1.91 -21.99
N MET A 6 19.74 -1.07 -22.35
CA MET A 6 19.31 -0.89 -23.74
C MET A 6 20.14 0.14 -24.52
N VAL A 7 21.18 0.73 -23.91
CA VAL A 7 21.98 1.80 -24.54
C VAL A 7 22.52 1.41 -25.93
N TYR A 8 22.90 0.14 -26.09
CA TYR A 8 23.42 -0.38 -27.36
C TYR A 8 22.45 -0.28 -28.55
N THR A 9 21.15 -0.13 -28.29
CA THR A 9 20.12 -0.03 -29.33
C THR A 9 20.08 1.36 -29.99
N PHE A 10 20.58 2.40 -29.31
CA PHE A 10 20.59 3.77 -29.86
C PHE A 10 21.64 3.96 -30.96
N ASP A 11 22.76 3.23 -30.88
CA ASP A 11 23.87 3.31 -31.86
C ASP A 11 23.81 2.20 -32.92
N GLY A 12 22.84 1.28 -32.83
CA GLY A 12 22.81 0.05 -33.61
C GLY A 12 21.40 -0.48 -33.83
N PRO A 13 20.69 -0.02 -34.89
CA PRO A 13 19.31 -0.45 -35.15
C PRO A 13 19.17 -1.96 -35.44
N GLY A 14 20.26 -2.63 -35.84
CA GLY A 14 20.32 -4.09 -36.04
C GLY A 14 21.15 -4.82 -34.99
N ALA A 15 21.46 -4.20 -33.85
CA ALA A 15 22.25 -4.84 -32.82
C ALA A 15 21.52 -6.07 -32.25
N PRO A 16 22.22 -7.19 -32.03
CA PRO A 16 21.60 -8.41 -31.53
C PRO A 16 21.07 -8.21 -30.10
N GLU A 17 19.99 -8.91 -29.77
CA GLU A 17 19.45 -8.95 -28.41
C GLU A 17 20.52 -9.43 -27.43
N ARG A 18 20.75 -8.62 -26.38
CA ARG A 18 21.68 -8.96 -25.29
C ARG A 18 20.99 -9.49 -24.04
N HIS A 19 19.65 -9.44 -24.00
CA HIS A 19 18.84 -9.90 -22.87
C HIS A 19 18.16 -11.21 -23.22
N THR A 20 18.93 -12.30 -23.18
CA THR A 20 18.45 -13.60 -23.64
C THR A 20 17.80 -14.43 -22.54
N VAL A 21 17.83 -13.97 -21.28
CA VAL A 21 17.28 -14.70 -20.12
C VAL A 21 16.52 -13.73 -19.23
N GLN A 22 15.28 -14.08 -18.88
CA GLN A 22 14.50 -13.36 -17.88
C GLN A 22 13.63 -14.34 -17.10
N TYR A 23 13.85 -14.46 -15.79
CA TYR A 23 12.95 -15.20 -14.91
C TYR A 23 11.86 -14.28 -14.34
N PHE A 24 10.74 -14.86 -13.96
CA PHE A 24 9.65 -14.17 -13.30
C PHE A 24 9.15 -15.02 -12.13
N GLU A 25 8.98 -14.41 -10.95
CA GLU A 25 8.25 -15.00 -9.83
C GLU A 25 7.39 -13.89 -9.21
N ILE A 26 6.07 -14.08 -9.21
CA ILE A 26 5.10 -13.13 -8.65
C ILE A 26 4.00 -13.93 -7.93
N PHE A 27 4.10 -14.02 -6.60
CA PHE A 27 3.14 -14.71 -5.73
C PHE A 27 2.87 -16.17 -6.18
N GLY A 28 3.93 -16.92 -6.46
CA GLY A 28 3.89 -18.31 -6.90
C GLY A 28 3.73 -18.50 -8.41
N ASN A 29 3.23 -17.51 -9.15
CA ASN A 29 3.25 -17.55 -10.62
C ASN A 29 4.68 -17.44 -11.13
N ARG A 30 5.06 -18.31 -12.07
CA ARG A 30 6.46 -18.46 -12.51
C ARG A 30 6.55 -18.44 -14.02
N ALA A 31 7.62 -17.85 -14.53
CA ALA A 31 7.97 -17.95 -15.94
C ALA A 31 9.48 -17.79 -16.15
N ILE A 32 9.94 -18.25 -17.30
CA ILE A 32 11.31 -18.08 -17.77
C ILE A 32 11.29 -17.87 -19.28
N TYR A 33 11.82 -16.73 -19.69
CA TYR A 33 12.19 -16.47 -21.08
C TYR A 33 13.64 -16.91 -21.28
N PHE A 34 13.89 -17.66 -22.35
CA PHE A 34 15.22 -18.05 -22.81
C PHE A 34 15.28 -18.09 -24.34
N ASP A 35 15.94 -17.09 -24.95
CA ASP A 35 16.25 -17.04 -26.39
C ASP A 35 15.04 -17.35 -27.32
N GLY A 36 13.97 -16.57 -27.19
CA GLY A 36 12.74 -16.75 -27.98
C GLY A 36 11.76 -17.77 -27.40
N TRP A 37 12.17 -18.62 -26.45
CA TRP A 37 11.28 -19.55 -25.77
C TRP A 37 10.78 -18.98 -24.46
N LEU A 38 9.51 -19.21 -24.14
CA LEU A 38 8.90 -18.85 -22.86
C LEU A 38 8.23 -20.08 -22.28
N ALA A 39 8.67 -20.51 -21.09
CA ALA A 39 7.93 -21.47 -20.28
C ALA A 39 7.28 -20.71 -19.13
N ARG A 40 5.99 -20.97 -18.85
CA ARG A 40 5.28 -20.33 -17.75
C ARG A 40 4.33 -21.29 -17.05
N THR A 41 3.94 -20.93 -15.84
CA THR A 41 2.82 -21.54 -15.15
C THR A 41 1.98 -20.50 -14.41
N ILE A 42 0.66 -20.68 -14.47
CA ILE A 42 -0.31 -19.91 -13.68
C ILE A 42 -0.66 -20.73 -12.45
N HIS A 43 0.02 -20.42 -11.36
CA HIS A 43 -0.24 -21.00 -10.05
C HIS A 43 -1.58 -20.52 -9.48
N ARG A 44 -1.89 -19.23 -9.68
CA ARG A 44 -3.09 -18.58 -9.16
C ARG A 44 -3.53 -17.41 -10.01
N ALA A 45 -4.85 -17.22 -10.10
CA ALA A 45 -5.43 -15.99 -10.60
C ALA A 45 -5.24 -14.84 -9.58
N PRO A 46 -5.17 -13.57 -10.03
CA PRO A 46 -4.95 -12.42 -9.14
C PRO A 46 -5.95 -12.25 -7.99
N TRP A 47 -7.19 -12.73 -8.14
CA TRP A 47 -8.24 -12.68 -7.11
C TRP A 47 -8.26 -13.90 -6.17
N GLN A 48 -7.49 -14.96 -6.45
CA GLN A 48 -7.38 -16.12 -5.57
C GLN A 48 -6.33 -15.84 -4.50
N THR A 49 -6.74 -15.60 -3.25
CA THR A 49 -5.82 -15.16 -2.18
C THR A 49 -5.55 -16.21 -1.11
N GLY A 50 -6.06 -17.43 -1.26
CA GLY A 50 -5.83 -18.53 -0.32
C GLY A 50 -6.22 -19.88 -0.92
N LYS A 51 -5.89 -20.97 -0.21
CA LYS A 51 -6.15 -22.35 -0.62
C LYS A 51 -5.52 -22.71 -1.98
N GLN A 52 -4.32 -22.20 -2.20
CA GLN A 52 -3.51 -22.57 -3.35
C GLN A 52 -3.19 -24.08 -3.27
N LYS A 53 -3.19 -24.72 -4.44
CA LYS A 53 -2.66 -26.09 -4.56
C LYS A 53 -1.14 -26.06 -4.35
N PRO A 54 -0.49 -27.19 -4.05
CA PRO A 54 0.97 -27.26 -4.02
C PRO A 54 1.60 -26.77 -5.35
N LEU A 55 2.70 -26.03 -5.28
CA LEU A 55 3.47 -25.57 -6.45
C LEU A 55 3.95 -26.71 -7.36
N THR A 56 4.00 -27.95 -6.86
CA THR A 56 4.35 -29.16 -7.62
C THR A 56 3.23 -29.65 -8.53
N GLU A 57 1.99 -29.20 -8.32
CA GLU A 57 0.82 -29.52 -9.15
C GLU A 57 0.56 -28.48 -10.24
N ASP A 58 1.46 -27.51 -10.37
CA ASP A 58 1.37 -26.47 -11.39
C ASP A 58 1.66 -27.04 -12.78
N VAL A 59 0.76 -26.75 -13.72
CA VAL A 59 0.90 -27.14 -15.12
C VAL A 59 1.72 -26.06 -15.82
N TRP A 60 2.78 -26.48 -16.50
CA TRP A 60 3.61 -25.58 -17.28
C TRP A 60 3.22 -25.64 -18.75
N GLU A 61 3.19 -24.47 -19.36
CA GLU A 61 2.97 -24.25 -20.78
C GLU A 61 4.30 -23.79 -21.41
N LEU A 62 4.46 -24.04 -22.71
CA LEU A 62 5.64 -23.64 -23.48
C LEU A 62 5.22 -22.87 -24.73
N TYR A 63 5.93 -21.80 -25.03
CA TYR A 63 5.68 -20.95 -26.19
C TYR A 63 6.98 -20.55 -26.89
N ASN A 64 6.90 -20.32 -28.21
CA ASN A 64 7.94 -19.66 -28.99
C ASN A 64 7.46 -18.25 -29.36
N VAL A 65 7.96 -17.24 -28.66
CA VAL A 65 7.47 -15.85 -28.77
C VAL A 65 7.88 -15.18 -30.08
N ARG A 66 8.86 -15.75 -30.80
CA ARG A 66 9.29 -15.26 -32.13
C ARG A 66 8.28 -15.64 -33.22
N GLU A 67 7.56 -16.73 -33.03
CA GLU A 67 6.56 -17.24 -33.97
C GLU A 67 5.13 -16.90 -33.53
N ASP A 68 4.89 -16.89 -32.21
CA ASP A 68 3.61 -16.56 -31.60
C ASP A 68 3.79 -15.54 -30.47
N PHE A 69 3.79 -14.26 -30.84
CA PHE A 69 3.90 -13.15 -29.88
C PHE A 69 2.71 -13.10 -28.90
N SER A 70 1.58 -13.74 -29.24
CA SER A 70 0.34 -13.72 -28.45
C SER A 70 0.27 -14.84 -27.40
N LEU A 71 1.18 -15.82 -27.47
CA LEU A 71 1.22 -16.99 -26.58
C LEU A 71 -0.09 -17.78 -26.62
N SER A 72 -0.65 -17.96 -27.81
CA SER A 72 -1.94 -18.62 -28.02
C SER A 72 -1.82 -20.13 -28.19
N ASN A 73 -0.67 -20.61 -28.67
CA ASN A 73 -0.43 -22.03 -28.96
C ASN A 73 0.53 -22.63 -27.94
N ASP A 74 0.01 -23.44 -27.01
CA ASP A 74 0.84 -24.18 -26.06
C ASP A 74 1.55 -25.34 -26.77
N LEU A 75 2.87 -25.28 -26.78
CA LEU A 75 3.79 -26.24 -27.41
C LEU A 75 4.34 -27.27 -26.41
N SER A 76 3.87 -27.27 -25.16
CA SER A 76 4.37 -28.14 -24.08
C SER A 76 4.29 -29.64 -24.43
N GLY A 77 3.21 -30.05 -25.12
CA GLY A 77 3.02 -31.43 -25.57
C GLY A 77 3.87 -31.82 -26.78
N GLU A 78 4.27 -30.86 -27.61
CA GLU A 78 5.07 -31.09 -28.81
C GLU A 78 6.58 -31.10 -28.51
N TYR A 79 7.03 -30.21 -27.60
CA TYR A 79 8.44 -30.11 -27.20
C TYR A 79 8.64 -30.30 -25.68
N PRO A 80 8.33 -31.49 -25.13
CA PRO A 80 8.43 -31.74 -23.69
C PRO A 80 9.86 -31.61 -23.16
N GLU A 81 10.88 -32.00 -23.94
CA GLU A 81 12.28 -31.84 -23.56
C GLU A 81 12.69 -30.36 -23.47
N LYS A 82 12.16 -29.52 -24.37
CA LYS A 82 12.40 -28.07 -24.35
C LYS A 82 11.76 -27.42 -23.13
N LEU A 83 10.55 -27.85 -22.78
CA LEU A 83 9.89 -27.40 -21.56
C LEU A 83 10.72 -27.76 -20.32
N GLN A 84 11.21 -29.00 -20.22
CA GLN A 84 12.05 -29.45 -19.11
C GLN A 84 13.37 -28.67 -19.02
N GLU A 85 13.98 -28.35 -20.17
CA GLU A 85 15.16 -27.48 -20.24
C GLU A 85 14.86 -26.12 -19.60
N LEU A 86 13.76 -25.47 -19.99
CA LEU A 86 13.39 -24.16 -19.46
C LEU A 86 13.03 -24.23 -17.97
N GLN A 87 12.30 -25.25 -17.51
CA GLN A 87 12.03 -25.46 -16.08
C GLN A 87 13.32 -25.58 -15.26
N THR A 88 14.31 -26.31 -15.78
CA THR A 88 15.64 -26.43 -15.15
C THR A 88 16.36 -25.09 -15.10
N ARG A 89 16.33 -24.32 -16.20
CA ARG A 89 16.89 -22.95 -16.23
C ARG A 89 16.19 -22.01 -15.25
N PHE A 90 14.87 -22.11 -15.11
CA PHE A 90 14.13 -21.34 -14.10
C PHE A 90 14.68 -21.63 -12.71
N MET A 91 14.88 -22.90 -12.35
CA MET A 91 15.41 -23.26 -11.02
C MET A 91 16.83 -22.72 -10.80
N TRP A 92 17.67 -22.72 -11.83
CA TRP A 92 19.01 -22.12 -11.76
C TRP A 92 18.94 -20.61 -11.49
N GLU A 93 18.16 -19.86 -12.27
CA GLU A 93 17.99 -18.42 -12.05
C GLU A 93 17.27 -18.13 -10.72
N ALA A 94 16.30 -18.94 -10.32
CA ALA A 94 15.61 -18.79 -9.04
C ALA A 94 16.57 -18.94 -7.86
N GLN A 95 17.46 -19.93 -7.89
CA GLN A 95 18.49 -20.10 -6.86
C GLN A 95 19.49 -18.94 -6.87
N LYS A 96 20.04 -18.62 -8.05
CA LYS A 96 21.03 -17.54 -8.22
C LYS A 96 20.51 -16.19 -7.76
N ASN A 97 19.21 -15.93 -7.90
CA ASN A 97 18.59 -14.66 -7.55
C ASN A 97 17.79 -14.71 -6.23
N HIS A 98 18.00 -15.74 -5.39
CA HIS A 98 17.39 -15.86 -4.06
C HIS A 98 15.84 -15.85 -4.06
N VAL A 99 15.24 -16.38 -5.13
CA VAL A 99 13.78 -16.56 -5.24
C VAL A 99 13.30 -17.73 -4.37
N LEU A 100 14.18 -18.69 -4.09
CA LEU A 100 13.85 -19.88 -3.31
C LEU A 100 14.03 -19.63 -1.80
N PRO A 101 13.15 -20.20 -0.94
CA PRO A 101 11.94 -20.94 -1.29
C PRO A 101 10.85 -20.02 -1.85
N ILE A 102 10.05 -20.52 -2.81
CA ILE A 102 8.90 -19.78 -3.33
C ILE A 102 7.83 -19.72 -2.23
N ASP A 103 7.41 -18.50 -1.92
CA ASP A 103 6.36 -18.21 -0.94
C ASP A 103 5.10 -17.69 -1.65
N ASP A 104 4.17 -18.60 -1.89
CA ASP A 104 2.89 -18.40 -2.58
C ASP A 104 1.79 -17.79 -1.70
N ARG A 105 2.08 -17.57 -0.40
CA ARG A 105 1.20 -16.80 0.48
C ARG A 105 0.97 -15.41 -0.13
N THR A 106 -0.26 -14.90 -0.03
CA THR A 106 -0.61 -13.60 -0.61
C THR A 106 -0.78 -12.55 0.49
N ILE A 107 -2.00 -12.41 1.01
CA ILE A 107 -2.38 -11.43 2.04
C ILE A 107 -1.55 -11.64 3.32
N GLU A 108 -1.24 -12.88 3.68
CA GLU A 108 -0.46 -13.16 4.89
C GLU A 108 0.92 -12.49 4.89
N ARG A 109 1.54 -12.33 3.71
CA ARG A 109 2.86 -11.69 3.57
C ARG A 109 2.83 -10.20 3.93
N VAL A 110 1.68 -9.54 3.79
CA VAL A 110 1.57 -8.11 4.12
C VAL A 110 1.54 -7.87 5.63
N ASN A 111 1.14 -8.87 6.42
CA ASN A 111 1.11 -8.78 7.87
C ASN A 111 2.42 -9.36 8.45
N PRO A 112 3.29 -8.54 9.08
CA PRO A 112 4.56 -9.02 9.61
C PRO A 112 4.44 -10.21 10.57
N ALA A 113 3.43 -10.20 11.45
CA ALA A 113 3.22 -11.22 12.46
C ALA A 113 2.78 -12.56 11.85
N LEU A 114 1.89 -12.54 10.86
CA LEU A 114 1.48 -13.75 10.13
C LEU A 114 2.61 -14.29 9.26
N ALA A 115 3.36 -13.39 8.62
CA ALA A 115 4.51 -13.76 7.79
C ALA A 115 5.70 -14.28 8.61
N GLY A 116 5.74 -14.05 9.93
CA GLY A 116 6.85 -14.42 10.80
C GLY A 116 8.10 -13.56 10.59
N ARG A 117 7.96 -12.33 10.08
CA ARG A 117 9.07 -11.40 9.84
C ARG A 117 9.16 -10.33 10.92
N PRO A 118 10.37 -9.79 11.20
CA PRO A 118 10.52 -8.66 12.11
C PRO A 118 9.64 -7.47 11.72
N ASP A 119 9.13 -6.78 12.73
CA ASP A 119 8.37 -5.55 12.60
C ASP A 119 9.07 -4.41 13.34
N LEU A 120 9.16 -3.24 12.70
CA LEU A 120 9.85 -2.08 13.27
C LEU A 120 9.11 -1.52 14.49
N MET A 121 7.77 -1.59 14.47
CA MET A 121 6.93 -1.11 15.56
C MET A 121 6.88 -2.11 16.71
N GLY A 122 6.90 -3.42 16.42
CA GLY A 122 6.96 -4.48 17.42
C GLY A 122 5.74 -4.45 18.33
N ALA A 123 5.96 -4.50 19.65
CA ALA A 123 4.86 -4.46 20.63
C ALA A 123 4.35 -3.04 20.96
N ARG A 124 4.81 -1.99 20.25
CA ARG A 124 4.38 -0.62 20.53
C ARG A 124 2.88 -0.44 20.30
N THR A 125 2.24 0.21 21.25
CA THR A 125 0.83 0.61 21.17
C THR A 125 0.66 2.12 21.02
N SER A 126 1.75 2.87 20.95
CA SER A 126 1.73 4.32 20.75
C SER A 126 2.91 4.78 19.89
N LEU A 127 2.68 5.84 19.09
CA LEU A 127 3.67 6.50 18.26
C LEU A 127 3.48 8.02 18.33
N THR A 128 4.53 8.74 18.75
CA THR A 128 4.56 10.21 18.74
C THR A 128 5.31 10.71 17.53
N LEU A 129 4.70 11.65 16.82
CA LEU A 129 5.15 12.22 15.56
C LEU A 129 5.17 13.74 15.65
N TYR A 130 5.94 14.36 14.76
CA TYR A 130 6.10 15.81 14.69
C TYR A 130 5.95 16.29 13.24
N GLU A 131 5.67 17.57 13.09
CA GLU A 131 5.57 18.21 11.78
C GLU A 131 6.80 17.94 10.90
N GLY A 132 6.60 17.61 9.63
CA GLY A 132 7.68 17.29 8.70
C GLY A 132 8.12 15.83 8.69
N MET A 133 7.60 14.98 9.59
CA MET A 133 7.76 13.52 9.47
C MET A 133 6.91 13.01 8.31
N GLN A 134 7.56 12.69 7.20
CA GLN A 134 6.95 12.38 5.90
C GLN A 134 7.58 11.11 5.30
N GLY A 135 6.92 10.50 4.32
CA GLY A 135 7.44 9.33 3.61
C GLY A 135 7.51 8.07 4.48
N MET A 136 6.75 8.01 5.57
CA MET A 136 6.75 6.83 6.45
C MET A 136 6.00 5.68 5.78
N MET A 137 6.74 4.68 5.33
CA MET A 137 6.19 3.48 4.72
C MET A 137 5.21 2.75 5.65
N GLU A 138 4.31 1.95 5.08
CA GLU A 138 3.23 1.25 5.80
C GLU A 138 3.69 0.47 7.04
N ASN A 139 4.86 -0.19 6.98
CA ASN A 139 5.44 -0.97 8.09
C ASN A 139 6.38 -0.15 9.01
N THR A 140 6.61 1.13 8.70
CA THR A 140 7.33 2.08 9.57
C THR A 140 6.36 2.85 10.46
N PHE A 141 5.07 2.82 10.13
CA PHE A 141 4.00 3.46 10.90
C PHE A 141 3.29 2.46 11.84
N ILE A 142 2.66 2.96 12.90
CA ILE A 142 1.91 2.11 13.82
C ILE A 142 0.67 1.51 13.13
N ASN A 143 0.47 0.21 13.29
CA ASN A 143 -0.61 -0.49 12.60
C ASN A 143 -1.96 -0.30 13.31
N ILE A 144 -2.80 0.58 12.78
CA ILE A 144 -4.16 0.84 13.28
C ILE A 144 -5.25 -0.05 12.66
N LYS A 145 -4.92 -0.93 11.70
CA LYS A 145 -5.91 -1.72 10.96
C LYS A 145 -6.63 -2.71 11.88
N ASN A 146 -7.95 -2.84 11.69
CA ASN A 146 -8.82 -3.77 12.44
C ASN A 146 -8.80 -3.57 13.97
N ARG A 147 -8.51 -2.36 14.44
CA ARG A 147 -8.37 -2.05 15.86
C ARG A 147 -8.99 -0.70 16.18
N SER A 148 -9.40 -0.55 17.43
CA SER A 148 -9.73 0.76 17.98
C SER A 148 -8.44 1.56 18.15
N SER A 149 -8.52 2.86 17.87
CA SER A 149 -7.36 3.73 17.91
C SER A 149 -7.74 5.16 18.30
N THR A 150 -6.74 5.94 18.64
CA THR A 150 -6.89 7.37 18.95
C THR A 150 -5.75 8.13 18.29
N ILE A 151 -6.07 9.31 17.76
CA ILE A 151 -5.11 10.24 17.17
C ILE A 151 -5.29 11.57 17.86
N ILE A 152 -4.25 12.07 18.52
CA ILE A 152 -4.26 13.32 19.27
C ILE A 152 -3.26 14.27 18.63
N ALA A 153 -3.73 15.38 18.07
CA ALA A 153 -2.90 16.40 17.47
C ALA A 153 -2.97 17.69 18.30
N ASP A 154 -1.82 18.15 18.77
CA ASP A 154 -1.68 19.47 19.39
C ASP A 154 -1.25 20.45 18.31
N ILE A 155 -2.11 21.43 18.01
CA ILE A 155 -1.93 22.37 16.90
C ILE A 155 -2.03 23.82 17.36
N VAL A 156 -1.50 24.73 16.54
CA VAL A 156 -1.71 26.17 16.68
C VAL A 156 -2.36 26.70 15.41
N VAL A 157 -3.53 27.30 15.55
CA VAL A 157 -4.29 27.95 14.47
C VAL A 157 -3.90 29.43 14.42
N PRO A 158 -3.45 29.97 13.26
CA PRO A 158 -3.08 31.37 13.13
C PRO A 158 -4.33 32.27 13.02
N SER A 159 -4.13 33.59 13.06
CA SER A 159 -5.24 34.58 13.04
C SER A 159 -6.17 34.47 11.84
N GLY A 160 -5.67 34.02 10.68
CA GLY A 160 -6.45 33.79 9.46
C GLY A 160 -7.15 32.43 9.37
N GLY A 161 -7.11 31.62 10.43
CA GLY A 161 -7.56 30.23 10.40
C GLY A 161 -6.52 29.28 9.79
N ALA A 162 -6.80 27.98 9.82
CA ALA A 162 -5.92 26.96 9.25
C ALA A 162 -6.66 26.04 8.27
N ARG A 163 -5.91 25.47 7.34
CA ARG A 163 -6.32 24.43 6.39
C ARG A 163 -5.17 23.45 6.17
N GLY A 164 -5.48 22.28 5.63
CA GLY A 164 -4.48 21.29 5.21
C GLY A 164 -4.50 20.01 6.05
N ALA A 165 -3.59 19.10 5.71
CA ALA A 165 -3.45 17.80 6.31
C ALA A 165 -2.70 17.87 7.65
N ILE A 166 -3.26 17.30 8.72
CA ILE A 166 -2.58 17.20 10.02
C ILE A 166 -1.76 15.91 10.08
N LEU A 167 -2.43 14.77 9.87
CA LEU A 167 -1.80 13.46 9.74
C LEU A 167 -2.58 12.65 8.72
N VAL A 168 -1.86 12.06 7.77
CA VAL A 168 -2.44 11.28 6.68
C VAL A 168 -1.71 9.94 6.59
N GLN A 169 -2.41 8.89 6.20
CA GLN A 169 -1.82 7.64 5.73
C GLN A 169 -2.59 7.14 4.50
N GLY A 170 -1.88 6.98 3.38
CA GLY A 170 -2.45 6.65 2.07
C GLY A 170 -2.87 7.88 1.26
N GLY A 171 -3.82 7.70 0.34
CA GLY A 171 -4.32 8.75 -0.55
C GLY A 171 -5.54 8.32 -1.36
N ARG A 172 -5.53 8.56 -2.68
CA ARG A 172 -6.74 8.50 -3.51
C ARG A 172 -7.35 7.10 -3.57
N PHE A 173 -6.52 6.07 -3.52
CA PHE A 173 -6.95 4.67 -3.65
C PHE A 173 -7.16 3.97 -2.31
N GLY A 174 -7.11 4.69 -1.20
CA GLY A 174 -7.31 4.15 0.13
C GLY A 174 -6.50 4.91 1.16
N GLY A 175 -7.02 4.97 2.39
CA GLY A 175 -6.30 5.57 3.50
C GLY A 175 -7.22 6.31 4.45
N TRP A 176 -6.64 7.19 5.25
CA TRP A 176 -7.37 8.06 6.16
C TRP A 176 -6.57 9.34 6.43
N ALA A 177 -7.27 10.38 6.88
CA ALA A 177 -6.67 11.68 7.17
C ALA A 177 -7.37 12.34 8.34
N LEU A 178 -6.58 12.81 9.31
CA LEU A 178 -6.96 13.90 10.20
C LEU A 178 -6.53 15.21 9.53
N TYR A 179 -7.45 16.15 9.36
CA TYR A 179 -7.21 17.34 8.55
C TYR A 179 -7.99 18.55 9.05
N MET A 180 -7.75 19.70 8.42
CA MET A 180 -8.53 20.92 8.61
C MET A 180 -8.92 21.54 7.27
N ILE A 181 -10.17 21.98 7.15
CA ILE A 181 -10.66 22.72 5.98
C ILE A 181 -11.55 23.86 6.44
N ASP A 182 -11.35 25.06 5.89
CA ASP A 182 -12.05 26.28 6.33
C ASP A 182 -11.98 26.51 7.86
N GLY A 183 -10.84 26.19 8.49
CA GLY A 183 -10.67 26.26 9.95
C GLY A 183 -11.39 25.16 10.74
N ARG A 184 -12.11 24.25 10.09
CA ARG A 184 -12.87 23.17 10.72
C ARG A 184 -12.06 21.87 10.74
N PRO A 185 -11.84 21.24 11.90
CA PRO A 185 -11.16 19.96 11.96
C PRO A 185 -12.08 18.86 11.42
N GLY A 186 -11.49 17.89 10.72
CA GLY A 186 -12.21 16.77 10.14
C GLY A 186 -11.38 15.49 10.15
N TYR A 187 -12.10 14.37 10.05
CA TYR A 187 -11.53 13.06 9.81
C TYR A 187 -12.19 12.42 8.60
N LEU A 188 -11.38 11.97 7.64
CA LEU A 188 -11.87 11.22 6.49
C LEU A 188 -11.26 9.83 6.48
N TYR A 189 -12.11 8.82 6.27
CA TYR A 189 -11.70 7.47 5.94
C TYR A 189 -12.04 7.16 4.48
N ASN A 190 -11.03 6.85 3.66
CA ASN A 190 -11.18 6.44 2.27
C ASN A 190 -11.07 4.91 2.17
N TYR A 191 -12.19 4.25 1.94
CA TYR A 191 -12.25 2.81 1.69
C TYR A 191 -12.06 2.53 0.20
N LEU A 192 -10.80 2.34 -0.21
CA LEU A 192 -10.41 1.89 -1.55
C LEU A 192 -10.89 2.78 -2.72
N GLY A 193 -11.22 4.05 -2.46
CA GLY A 193 -11.92 4.91 -3.43
C GLY A 193 -13.38 4.51 -3.70
N LEU A 194 -13.86 3.40 -3.11
CA LEU A 194 -15.22 2.87 -3.25
C LEU A 194 -16.21 3.60 -2.34
N ALA A 195 -15.75 4.05 -1.18
CA ALA A 195 -16.54 4.86 -0.25
C ALA A 195 -15.64 5.81 0.55
N ARG A 196 -16.14 7.01 0.84
CA ARG A 196 -15.47 7.99 1.71
C ARG A 196 -16.41 8.36 2.85
N TYR A 197 -15.92 8.22 4.08
CA TYR A 197 -16.66 8.56 5.29
C TYR A 197 -16.03 9.82 5.88
N ASN A 198 -16.72 10.96 5.79
CA ASN A 198 -16.21 12.24 6.26
C ASN A 198 -16.93 12.68 7.53
N ILE A 199 -16.17 12.87 8.60
CA ILE A 199 -16.63 13.34 9.90
C ILE A 199 -16.02 14.73 10.11
N LEU A 200 -16.79 15.76 9.79
CA LEU A 200 -16.34 17.15 9.80
C LEU A 200 -17.03 17.92 10.93
N ALA A 201 -16.27 18.63 11.75
CA ALA A 201 -16.83 19.53 12.74
C ALA A 201 -17.59 20.68 12.05
N PRO A 202 -18.73 21.13 12.60
CA PRO A 202 -19.52 22.20 11.98
C PRO A 202 -18.85 23.57 12.11
N ASN A 203 -18.03 23.78 13.15
CA ASN A 203 -17.49 25.07 13.54
C ASN A 203 -15.99 25.17 13.30
N ALA A 204 -15.55 26.34 12.83
CA ALA A 204 -14.14 26.65 12.71
C ALA A 204 -13.52 26.88 14.10
N LEU A 205 -12.24 26.54 14.25
CA LEU A 205 -11.50 26.83 15.48
C LEU A 205 -11.06 28.30 15.49
N PRO A 206 -11.14 28.98 16.65
CA PRO A 206 -10.55 30.30 16.77
C PRO A 206 -9.01 30.23 16.66
N PRO A 207 -8.34 31.37 16.45
CA PRO A 207 -6.89 31.44 16.54
C PRO A 207 -6.41 31.04 17.94
N GLY A 208 -5.34 30.25 18.01
CA GLY A 208 -4.77 29.79 19.28
C GLY A 208 -4.32 28.34 19.28
N ALA A 209 -3.93 27.86 20.46
CA ALA A 209 -3.55 26.47 20.68
C ALA A 209 -4.81 25.62 20.91
N HIS A 210 -4.86 24.47 20.25
CA HIS A 210 -5.97 23.52 20.36
C HIS A 210 -5.45 22.07 20.35
N THR A 211 -6.19 21.19 21.01
CA THR A 211 -6.01 19.74 20.90
C THR A 211 -7.17 19.15 20.09
N VAL A 212 -6.87 18.60 18.92
CA VAL A 212 -7.83 17.87 18.08
C VAL A 212 -7.61 16.38 18.29
N LYS A 213 -8.64 15.67 18.74
CA LYS A 213 -8.55 14.22 18.99
C LYS A 213 -9.58 13.47 18.16
N LEU A 214 -9.14 12.51 17.37
CA LEU A 214 -9.99 11.44 16.83
C LEU A 214 -9.98 10.27 17.80
N ASP A 215 -11.16 9.78 18.16
CA ASP A 215 -11.37 8.48 18.79
C ASP A 215 -12.12 7.57 17.82
N PHE A 216 -11.47 6.49 17.37
CA PHE A 216 -12.08 5.48 16.52
C PHE A 216 -12.32 4.19 17.31
N THR A 217 -13.60 3.85 17.49
CA THR A 217 -14.01 2.60 18.12
C THR A 217 -14.36 1.60 17.03
N TYR A 218 -13.46 0.63 16.82
CA TYR A 218 -13.66 -0.47 15.87
C TYR A 218 -14.68 -1.46 16.42
N ASP A 219 -15.58 -1.96 15.57
CA ASP A 219 -16.66 -2.85 16.00
C ASP A 219 -16.16 -4.21 16.53
N GLY A 220 -14.96 -4.63 16.14
CA GLY A 220 -14.48 -5.98 16.38
C GLY A 220 -15.21 -7.03 15.51
N GLY A 221 -15.13 -8.30 15.91
CA GLY A 221 -15.88 -9.37 15.24
C GLY A 221 -15.39 -9.76 13.83
N GLY A 222 -14.14 -9.41 13.48
CA GLY A 222 -13.50 -9.83 12.23
C GLY A 222 -12.60 -8.75 11.63
N VAL A 223 -12.16 -8.98 10.39
CA VAL A 223 -11.32 -8.06 9.62
C VAL A 223 -12.17 -7.11 8.76
N GLY A 224 -11.68 -5.89 8.55
CA GLY A 224 -12.27 -4.88 7.66
C GLY A 224 -13.65 -4.36 8.09
N LYS A 225 -14.02 -4.54 9.36
CA LYS A 225 -15.30 -4.06 9.91
C LYS A 225 -15.31 -2.54 10.03
N GLY A 226 -16.49 -2.01 10.31
CA GLY A 226 -16.67 -0.59 10.54
C GLY A 226 -16.20 -0.16 11.93
N GLY A 227 -16.52 1.08 12.23
CA GLY A 227 -16.34 1.66 13.55
C GLY A 227 -16.99 3.02 13.65
N THR A 228 -17.12 3.51 14.88
CA THR A 228 -17.62 4.86 15.17
C THR A 228 -16.43 5.80 15.34
N ALA A 229 -16.40 6.88 14.58
CA ALA A 229 -15.41 7.94 14.66
C ALA A 229 -15.99 9.14 15.42
N LYS A 230 -15.35 9.53 16.52
CA LYS A 230 -15.70 10.71 17.30
C LYS A 230 -14.54 11.69 17.27
N LEU A 231 -14.82 12.91 16.85
CA LEU A 231 -13.86 14.00 16.80
C LEU A 231 -14.09 14.93 18.00
N TYR A 232 -13.04 15.20 18.76
CA TYR A 232 -13.05 16.08 19.91
C TYR A 232 -12.12 17.27 19.69
N VAL A 233 -12.50 18.42 20.22
CA VAL A 233 -11.69 19.64 20.26
C VAL A 233 -11.63 20.11 21.71
N ASP A 234 -10.42 20.24 22.25
CA ASP A 234 -10.16 20.67 23.63
C ASP A 234 -10.99 19.87 24.66
N GLY A 235 -11.14 18.57 24.42
CA GLY A 235 -11.90 17.64 25.25
C GLY A 235 -13.41 17.56 24.97
N ASN A 236 -13.97 18.49 24.20
CA ASN A 236 -15.40 18.52 23.88
C ASN A 236 -15.70 17.79 22.57
N LEU A 237 -16.80 17.01 22.51
CA LEU A 237 -17.23 16.34 21.28
C LEU A 237 -17.65 17.38 20.24
N ALA A 238 -16.99 17.38 19.09
CA ALA A 238 -17.21 18.33 18.00
C ALA A 238 -17.96 17.72 16.81
N ALA A 239 -17.72 16.44 16.51
CA ALA A 239 -18.44 15.68 15.48
C ALA A 239 -18.39 14.18 15.77
N GLU A 240 -19.35 13.45 15.23
CA GLU A 240 -19.41 11.99 15.30
C GLU A 240 -19.97 11.45 13.99
N GLY A 241 -19.45 10.30 13.56
CA GLY A 241 -19.97 9.64 12.37
C GLY A 241 -19.51 8.19 12.26
N ARG A 242 -20.08 7.52 11.27
CA ARG A 242 -19.94 6.08 11.07
C ARG A 242 -19.02 5.79 9.89
N VAL A 243 -18.02 4.93 10.11
CA VAL A 243 -17.23 4.30 9.05
C VAL A 243 -17.79 2.89 8.88
N GLU A 244 -18.44 2.61 7.75
CA GLU A 244 -19.13 1.32 7.59
C GLU A 244 -18.17 0.16 7.32
N LYS A 245 -17.03 0.44 6.69
CA LYS A 245 -16.02 -0.56 6.30
C LYS A 245 -14.62 0.03 6.35
N THR A 246 -13.66 -0.79 6.75
CA THR A 246 -12.24 -0.43 6.81
C THR A 246 -11.40 -1.36 5.94
N GLN A 247 -10.21 -0.90 5.57
CA GLN A 247 -9.21 -1.70 4.85
C GLN A 247 -8.51 -2.65 5.83
N PRO A 248 -8.59 -3.97 5.61
CA PRO A 248 -8.08 -4.94 6.58
C PRO A 248 -6.57 -5.13 6.54
N ASN A 249 -5.91 -4.85 5.41
CA ASN A 249 -4.58 -5.39 5.10
C ASN A 249 -3.54 -4.31 4.79
N ILE A 250 -3.80 -3.44 3.82
CA ILE A 250 -2.88 -2.40 3.36
C ILE A 250 -3.70 -1.13 3.08
N PHE A 251 -3.19 0.04 3.46
CA PHE A 251 -3.84 1.31 3.12
C PHE A 251 -3.46 1.82 1.74
N SER A 252 -2.20 1.68 1.34
CA SER A 252 -1.69 2.05 0.02
C SER A 252 -0.38 1.30 -0.27
N ALA A 253 -0.12 1.02 -1.55
CA ALA A 253 1.15 0.45 -2.04
C ALA A 253 2.06 1.50 -2.69
N ASP A 254 1.54 2.70 -2.93
CA ASP A 254 2.14 3.79 -3.68
C ASP A 254 2.35 5.07 -2.84
N GLU A 255 1.80 5.11 -1.63
CA GLU A 255 1.78 6.26 -0.73
C GLU A 255 2.09 5.89 0.72
N THR A 256 2.36 6.91 1.52
CA THR A 256 2.94 6.81 2.86
C THR A 256 2.07 7.45 3.94
N ALA A 257 2.56 7.44 5.18
CA ALA A 257 2.08 8.30 6.23
C ALA A 257 2.91 9.59 6.33
N ASP A 258 2.22 10.72 6.51
CA ASP A 258 2.79 12.07 6.45
C ASP A 258 2.15 12.99 7.49
N VAL A 259 2.97 13.83 8.15
CA VAL A 259 2.54 14.86 9.09
C VAL A 259 2.69 16.24 8.48
N GLY A 260 1.59 17.00 8.45
CA GLY A 260 1.55 18.39 7.98
C GLY A 260 1.35 18.58 6.47
N LEU A 261 1.25 17.50 5.68
CA LEU A 261 0.88 17.53 4.27
C LEU A 261 0.43 16.14 3.79
N ASN A 262 -0.10 16.07 2.58
CA ASN A 262 -0.18 14.83 1.80
C ASN A 262 0.66 15.03 0.51
N ASN A 263 1.71 14.22 0.35
CA ASN A 263 2.76 14.47 -0.64
C ASN A 263 2.37 14.09 -2.08
N GLN A 264 1.34 13.25 -2.25
CA GLN A 264 1.02 12.65 -3.54
C GLN A 264 -0.47 12.88 -3.87
N THR A 265 -1.25 11.81 -3.89
CA THR A 265 -2.67 11.85 -4.22
C THR A 265 -3.51 12.06 -2.96
N PRO A 266 -4.58 12.86 -3.02
CA PRO A 266 -5.28 13.22 -1.80
C PRO A 266 -6.15 12.09 -1.26
N VAL A 267 -6.07 11.85 0.05
CA VAL A 267 -7.15 11.19 0.80
C VAL A 267 -8.39 12.10 0.80
N VAL A 268 -8.18 13.39 1.07
CA VAL A 268 -9.23 14.42 1.14
C VAL A 268 -9.13 15.30 -0.10
N GLU A 269 -9.95 15.03 -1.11
CA GLU A 269 -9.87 15.71 -2.41
C GLU A 269 -10.03 17.23 -2.29
N ASP A 270 -10.85 17.70 -1.35
CA ASP A 270 -11.11 19.12 -1.12
C ASP A 270 -9.87 19.92 -0.64
N LEU A 271 -8.81 19.25 -0.16
CA LEU A 271 -7.54 19.90 0.17
C LEU A 271 -6.69 20.20 -1.07
N GLY A 272 -7.00 19.61 -2.23
CA GLY A 272 -6.20 19.67 -3.44
C GLY A 272 -5.16 18.55 -3.52
N ILE A 273 -4.29 18.61 -4.53
CA ILE A 273 -3.33 17.54 -4.87
C ILE A 273 -1.90 18.01 -4.59
N GLY A 274 -1.08 17.12 -4.03
CA GLY A 274 0.33 17.36 -3.80
C GLY A 274 0.66 18.21 -2.56
N PRO A 275 1.96 18.37 -2.29
CA PRO A 275 2.45 18.88 -1.02
C PRO A 275 2.19 20.37 -0.81
N GLU A 276 2.04 21.16 -1.89
CA GLU A 276 1.75 22.59 -1.78
C GLU A 276 0.30 22.85 -1.40
N ALA A 277 -0.65 22.20 -2.08
CA ALA A 277 -2.07 22.42 -1.86
C ALA A 277 -2.55 21.90 -0.49
N THR A 278 -2.00 20.77 -0.07
CA THR A 278 -2.42 20.04 1.13
C THR A 278 -1.67 20.44 2.40
N ARG A 279 -0.63 21.29 2.29
CA ARG A 279 0.18 21.73 3.43
C ARG A 279 -0.69 22.34 4.52
N PHE A 280 -0.46 21.92 5.75
CA PHE A 280 -1.07 22.54 6.91
C PHE A 280 -0.57 23.96 7.08
N THR A 281 -1.49 24.92 7.19
CA THR A 281 -1.14 26.35 7.30
C THR A 281 -1.03 26.83 8.76
N GLY A 282 -1.38 25.98 9.72
CA GLY A 282 -1.06 26.18 11.13
C GLY A 282 0.28 25.56 11.51
N THR A 283 0.51 25.37 12.80
CA THR A 283 1.69 24.64 13.31
C THR A 283 1.24 23.36 14.00
N ILE A 284 1.93 22.24 13.76
CA ILE A 284 1.68 20.97 14.45
C ILE A 284 2.79 20.79 15.50
N LYS A 285 2.42 20.86 16.78
CA LYS A 285 3.38 20.69 17.89
C LYS A 285 3.75 19.24 18.09
N ARG A 286 2.77 18.33 17.98
CA ARG A 286 2.95 16.88 17.94
C ARG A 286 1.66 16.20 17.50
N VAL A 287 1.78 14.96 17.06
CA VAL A 287 0.66 14.04 16.89
C VAL A 287 0.98 12.72 17.59
N VAL A 288 0.07 12.20 18.40
CA VAL A 288 0.20 10.90 19.07
C VAL A 288 -0.85 9.96 18.50
N VAL A 289 -0.44 8.81 18.00
CA VAL A 289 -1.33 7.73 17.57
C VAL A 289 -1.25 6.59 18.57
N GLU A 290 -2.39 6.19 19.11
CA GLU A 290 -2.50 5.16 20.14
C GLU A 290 -3.45 4.05 19.72
N LEU A 291 -3.08 2.81 20.03
CA LEU A 291 -3.94 1.63 19.87
C LEU A 291 -4.64 1.35 21.19
N LYS A 292 -5.92 1.00 21.11
CA LYS A 292 -6.71 0.50 22.24
C LYS A 292 -6.77 -1.03 22.25
#